data_AF-A0A176WMD2-F1
#
_entry.id   AF-A0A176WMD2-F1
#
_cell.length_a   1.000
_cell.length_b   1.000
_cell.length_c   1.000
_cell.angle_alpha   90.00
_cell.angle_beta   90.00
_cell.angle_gamma   90.00
#
_symmetry.space_group_name_H-M   'P 1'
#
loop_
_entity.id
_entity.type
_entity.pdbx_description
1 polymer ?
#
loop_
_entity_poly.entity_id
_entity_poly.type
_entity_poly.pdbx_seq_one_letter_code
_entity_poly.pdbx_strand_id
1 'polypeptide(L)'
;MSSRPGGKNPNPSVRKRHEVTDLFGETPHRRSTTNGRHGHGHGRLPYSSQKQSKRRHFSSTEGQSADSDRKATRRLASENMKSVHHRRIASLARHFRMEEGGSIAFSPTSATASSFAHVKQAPEDAILGVTVAYNKDPSPVKVNLGVGAYRTEEGKPLVLNVVRKAEEQLLADRARNKEYLGITGIPQFNKLSAELILGRDSPAIAQGRVITAQCLSGTGSLRVGGEFLATHYSGPKVIYVPSPTWGNHLKIFPLAGLETRTYRYYNPKTRGLDYEGMIEDLRAAPNGAVVLLHACAHNPTGVDLTQEEWEGLRKVIRNDKQQLPFFDSAYQGFASGSLDTDAFAVRRFVNDGGETFIAQSYAKNMGLYGERVGALSIVVRDPSVAARVESQLKLVIRPMYSSPPTYGAAIVSTILSNPALYDEWKVELKAMADRIISMRHQLFDALKARKTPGDWTHILNQIGMFTFTGLNKQQVEYMTKEYHIYMTMDGRISMAGLSSRTVPQLADAIHSAVVKFSS
;
A
#
# COMPACT_ATOMS: atom_id res chain seq x y z
N MET A 1 2.31 31.40 -77.24
CA MET A 1 3.13 30.20 -76.96
C MET A 1 2.92 29.84 -75.49
N SER A 2 2.71 28.59 -75.06
CA SER A 2 2.37 27.36 -75.79
C SER A 2 1.75 26.31 -74.84
N SER A 3 0.68 25.67 -75.34
CA SER A 3 0.33 24.23 -75.21
C SER A 3 -0.01 23.55 -73.85
N ARG A 4 -1.31 23.19 -73.74
CA ARG A 4 -1.92 21.99 -73.07
C ARG A 4 -1.41 20.64 -73.71
N PRO A 5 -2.01 19.42 -73.49
CA PRO A 5 -3.07 18.90 -72.58
C PRO A 5 -2.59 17.62 -71.81
N GLY A 6 -3.38 16.74 -71.17
CA GLY A 6 -4.84 16.55 -70.96
C GLY A 6 -5.08 15.44 -69.90
N GLY A 7 -6.24 15.32 -69.23
CA GLY A 7 -7.43 14.57 -69.71
C GLY A 7 -7.38 13.10 -69.22
N LYS A 8 -8.42 12.47 -68.65
CA LYS A 8 -9.88 12.65 -68.79
C LYS A 8 -10.64 12.27 -67.50
N ASN A 9 -11.87 12.74 -67.39
CA ASN A 9 -12.95 12.15 -66.59
C ASN A 9 -14.26 12.30 -67.38
N PRO A 10 -15.21 11.34 -67.30
CA PRO A 10 -16.63 11.73 -67.35
C PRO A 10 -17.49 10.94 -66.34
N ASN A 11 -18.18 11.58 -65.40
CA ASN A 11 -19.51 12.25 -65.51
C ASN A 11 -20.67 11.27 -65.13
N PRO A 12 -21.93 11.71 -64.91
CA PRO A 12 -22.42 12.21 -63.61
C PRO A 12 -23.76 11.58 -63.14
N SER A 13 -24.25 11.95 -61.93
CA SER A 13 -25.69 12.16 -61.63
C SER A 13 -25.92 12.70 -60.20
N VAL A 14 -26.58 13.85 -60.03
CA VAL A 14 -27.98 14.06 -59.57
C VAL A 14 -28.19 13.84 -58.05
N ARG A 15 -28.96 14.61 -57.24
CA ARG A 15 -29.52 15.98 -57.14
C ARG A 15 -30.54 15.93 -55.96
N LYS A 16 -30.77 17.06 -55.27
CA LYS A 16 -31.81 17.32 -54.20
C LYS A 16 -31.47 16.77 -52.80
N ARG A 17 -31.49 17.54 -51.70
CA ARG A 17 -32.47 18.50 -51.09
C ARG A 17 -33.78 17.86 -50.62
N HIS A 18 -34.01 17.88 -49.30
CA HIS A 18 -35.23 18.43 -48.69
C HIS A 18 -34.99 18.82 -47.21
N GLU A 19 -35.38 20.04 -46.86
CA GLU A 19 -35.82 20.42 -45.50
C GLU A 19 -37.31 20.11 -45.38
N VAL A 20 -37.79 19.73 -44.18
CA VAL A 20 -39.11 20.10 -43.62
C VAL A 20 -38.98 20.16 -42.09
N THR A 21 -39.67 21.10 -41.47
CA THR A 21 -39.66 21.44 -40.03
C THR A 21 -40.90 20.92 -39.26
N ASP A 22 -40.77 20.89 -37.93
CA ASP A 22 -41.79 21.03 -36.86
C ASP A 22 -43.00 20.06 -36.73
N LEU A 23 -43.34 19.66 -35.49
CA LEU A 23 -44.44 20.27 -34.68
C LEU A 23 -44.85 19.48 -33.39
N PHE A 24 -45.09 20.26 -32.32
CA PHE A 24 -45.98 20.08 -31.13
C PHE A 24 -45.91 18.88 -30.14
N GLY A 25 -46.14 19.17 -28.83
CA GLY A 25 -46.59 18.18 -27.82
C GLY A 25 -46.47 18.57 -26.32
N GLU A 26 -47.57 19.02 -25.69
CA GLU A 26 -47.70 19.38 -24.24
C GLU A 26 -48.82 18.54 -23.54
N THR A 27 -49.00 18.42 -22.21
CA THR A 27 -48.36 18.93 -20.95
C THR A 27 -48.64 17.92 -19.78
N PRO A 28 -48.07 18.05 -18.55
CA PRO A 28 -48.12 16.99 -17.53
C PRO A 28 -49.25 17.15 -16.47
N HIS A 29 -49.61 16.04 -15.81
CA HIS A 29 -50.40 16.00 -14.57
C HIS A 29 -49.90 14.86 -13.66
N ARG A 30 -50.28 14.72 -12.37
CA ARG A 30 -50.56 15.55 -11.18
C ARG A 30 -51.20 14.56 -10.16
N ARG A 31 -51.16 14.83 -8.86
CA ARG A 31 -51.60 13.91 -7.79
C ARG A 31 -53.12 13.84 -7.57
N SER A 32 -53.61 12.68 -7.12
CA SER A 32 -54.65 12.50 -6.07
C SER A 32 -54.45 11.11 -5.44
N THR A 33 -54.37 10.83 -4.13
CA THR A 33 -55.13 11.16 -2.91
C THR A 33 -56.52 10.52 -2.80
N THR A 34 -56.66 9.51 -1.92
CA THR A 34 -57.82 9.16 -1.05
C THR A 34 -57.58 7.79 -0.36
N ASN A 35 -58.12 7.42 0.81
CA ASN A 35 -58.49 8.16 2.04
C ASN A 35 -58.88 7.14 3.16
N GLY A 36 -58.92 7.55 4.44
CA GLY A 36 -59.47 6.76 5.58
C GLY A 36 -58.48 6.61 6.74
N ARG A 37 -58.55 7.35 7.87
CA ARG A 37 -59.60 7.48 8.94
C ARG A 37 -59.77 6.18 9.76
N HIS A 38 -59.86 6.17 11.09
CA HIS A 38 -60.13 7.20 12.13
C HIS A 38 -58.99 7.26 13.18
N GLY A 39 -58.74 8.28 14.03
CA GLY A 39 -59.60 9.10 14.93
C GLY A 39 -59.32 8.66 16.38
N HIS A 40 -59.30 9.44 17.48
CA HIS A 40 -59.53 10.86 17.85
C HIS A 40 -58.50 11.21 18.97
N GLY A 41 -58.28 12.44 19.47
CA GLY A 41 -58.85 13.76 19.18
C GLY A 41 -58.23 14.86 20.08
N HIS A 42 -58.48 16.12 19.69
CA HIS A 42 -58.33 17.43 20.36
C HIS A 42 -57.87 17.56 21.85
N GLY A 43 -57.14 18.61 22.26
CA GLY A 43 -56.52 19.71 21.49
C GLY A 43 -56.22 21.00 22.30
N ARG A 44 -55.36 21.87 21.72
CA ARG A 44 -55.17 23.33 21.91
C ARG A 44 -54.82 23.88 23.32
N LEU A 45 -53.58 24.40 23.55
CA LEU A 45 -53.11 25.83 23.43
C LEU A 45 -53.46 26.72 24.67
N PRO A 46 -52.75 27.84 24.97
CA PRO A 46 -51.33 28.21 24.74
C PRO A 46 -50.63 28.99 25.91
N TYR A 47 -49.32 29.26 25.74
CA TYR A 47 -48.51 30.43 26.18
C TYR A 47 -48.70 31.19 27.53
N SER A 48 -47.56 31.42 28.20
CA SER A 48 -47.07 32.62 28.96
C SER A 48 -46.41 32.19 30.29
N SER A 49 -45.50 32.90 30.99
CA SER A 49 -44.47 33.91 30.68
C SER A 49 -43.77 34.26 32.02
N GLN A 50 -42.43 34.29 32.05
CA GLN A 50 -41.55 35.14 32.89
C GLN A 50 -41.63 35.23 34.45
N LYS A 51 -40.41 35.43 35.01
CA LYS A 51 -40.01 36.26 36.18
C LYS A 51 -39.87 35.65 37.61
N GLN A 52 -38.58 35.50 37.96
CA GLN A 52 -37.86 36.15 39.07
C GLN A 52 -38.08 35.79 40.56
N SER A 53 -36.92 35.55 41.19
CA SER A 53 -36.48 36.06 42.51
C SER A 53 -37.08 35.47 43.80
N LYS A 54 -36.20 34.83 44.58
CA LYS A 54 -35.82 35.33 45.93
C LYS A 54 -34.54 34.67 46.45
N ARG A 55 -33.55 35.48 46.83
CA ARG A 55 -32.50 35.10 47.81
C ARG A 55 -33.03 35.38 49.22
N ARG A 56 -32.78 34.47 50.16
CA ARG A 56 -32.66 34.79 51.61
C ARG A 56 -31.52 33.96 52.21
N HIS A 57 -30.88 34.51 53.23
CA HIS A 57 -29.70 33.94 53.88
C HIS A 57 -30.04 33.26 55.21
N PHE A 58 -29.23 32.26 55.56
CA PHE A 58 -28.90 31.74 56.89
C PHE A 58 -30.03 31.41 57.89
N SER A 59 -30.11 30.12 58.23
CA SER A 59 -30.00 29.66 59.62
C SER A 59 -29.45 28.22 59.64
N SER A 60 -28.68 27.89 60.68
CA SER A 60 -28.04 26.59 60.89
C SER A 60 -28.90 25.67 61.74
N THR A 61 -29.25 24.48 61.23
CA THR A 61 -29.27 23.16 61.93
C THR A 61 -30.03 22.14 61.09
N GLU A 62 -29.33 21.24 60.37
CA GLU A 62 -29.81 19.87 60.00
C GLU A 62 -28.71 19.05 59.28
N GLY A 63 -27.47 19.23 59.71
CA GLY A 63 -26.33 18.46 59.20
C GLY A 63 -26.23 17.08 59.85
N GLN A 64 -27.10 16.13 59.48
CA GLN A 64 -26.87 14.68 59.72
C GLN A 64 -27.76 13.71 58.90
N SER A 65 -28.95 14.11 58.44
CA SER A 65 -29.88 13.21 57.71
C SER A 65 -29.67 13.17 56.18
N ALA A 66 -29.28 14.27 55.52
CA ALA A 66 -29.19 14.30 54.06
C ALA A 66 -27.94 13.60 53.47
N ASP A 67 -26.90 13.39 54.27
CA ASP A 67 -25.66 12.71 53.84
C ASP A 67 -25.73 11.18 54.00
N SER A 68 -26.54 10.67 54.94
CA SER A 68 -26.82 9.23 55.04
C SER A 68 -27.57 8.73 53.80
N ASP A 69 -28.60 9.46 53.33
CA ASP A 69 -29.37 9.03 52.17
C ASP A 69 -28.56 9.10 50.87
N ARG A 70 -27.77 10.17 50.65
CA ARG A 70 -26.86 10.25 49.49
C ARG A 70 -25.75 9.20 49.52
N LYS A 71 -25.24 8.83 50.71
CA LYS A 71 -24.31 7.70 50.86
C LYS A 71 -25.00 6.36 50.64
N ALA A 72 -26.25 6.20 51.06
CA ALA A 72 -27.05 4.99 50.81
C ALA A 72 -27.35 4.82 49.32
N THR A 73 -27.79 5.85 48.59
CA THR A 73 -28.01 5.75 47.13
C THR A 73 -26.72 5.48 46.37
N ARG A 74 -25.60 6.12 46.76
CA ARG A 74 -24.28 5.83 46.17
C ARG A 74 -23.79 4.42 46.49
N ARG A 75 -24.00 3.90 47.71
CA ARG A 75 -23.68 2.51 48.06
C ARG A 75 -24.50 1.53 47.24
N LEU A 76 -25.82 1.69 47.19
CA LEU A 76 -26.75 0.86 46.42
C LEU A 76 -26.42 0.88 44.91
N ALA A 77 -26.06 2.04 44.34
CA ALA A 77 -25.60 2.12 42.96
C ALA A 77 -24.24 1.41 42.75
N SER A 78 -23.29 1.56 43.68
CA SER A 78 -22.01 0.84 43.66
C SER A 78 -22.20 -0.67 43.79
N GLU A 79 -23.13 -1.11 44.65
CA GLU A 79 -23.44 -2.52 44.91
C GLU A 79 -24.20 -3.13 43.74
N ASN A 80 -25.11 -2.41 43.10
CA ASN A 80 -25.72 -2.85 41.84
C ASN A 80 -24.69 -2.93 40.69
N MET A 81 -23.79 -1.96 40.53
CA MET A 81 -22.72 -2.04 39.54
C MET A 81 -21.75 -3.20 39.83
N LYS A 82 -21.34 -3.41 41.09
CA LYS A 82 -20.54 -4.56 41.53
C LYS A 82 -21.28 -5.87 41.31
N SER A 83 -22.59 -5.93 41.53
CA SER A 83 -23.47 -7.08 41.32
C SER A 83 -23.66 -7.41 39.83
N VAL A 84 -23.76 -6.41 38.96
CA VAL A 84 -23.84 -6.60 37.50
C VAL A 84 -22.48 -7.03 36.93
N HIS A 85 -21.36 -6.44 37.41
CA HIS A 85 -20.03 -6.93 37.05
C HIS A 85 -19.77 -8.34 37.58
N HIS A 86 -20.11 -8.66 38.83
CA HIS A 86 -20.00 -10.01 39.37
C HIS A 86 -20.88 -11.00 38.60
N ARG A 87 -22.10 -10.63 38.22
CA ARG A 87 -22.96 -11.51 37.41
C ARG A 87 -22.41 -11.74 36.00
N ARG A 88 -21.82 -10.73 35.35
CA ARG A 88 -21.13 -10.91 34.05
C ARG A 88 -19.85 -11.76 34.19
N ILE A 89 -19.01 -11.49 35.18
CA ILE A 89 -17.79 -12.25 35.45
C ILE A 89 -18.11 -13.68 35.86
N ALA A 90 -19.12 -13.93 36.69
CA ALA A 90 -19.57 -15.27 37.07
C ALA A 90 -20.34 -16.00 35.95
N SER A 91 -20.88 -15.30 34.96
CA SER A 91 -21.42 -15.91 33.73
C SER A 91 -20.29 -16.41 32.83
N LEU A 92 -19.27 -15.56 32.61
CA LEU A 92 -18.05 -15.92 31.89
C LEU A 92 -17.27 -17.03 32.59
N ALA A 93 -17.05 -16.93 33.91
CA ALA A 93 -16.35 -17.95 34.69
C ALA A 93 -17.09 -19.30 34.72
N ARG A 94 -18.43 -19.32 34.56
CA ARG A 94 -19.18 -20.57 34.36
C ARG A 94 -19.07 -21.15 32.95
N HIS A 95 -18.78 -20.33 31.93
CA HIS A 95 -18.36 -20.83 30.61
C HIS A 95 -16.89 -21.30 30.60
N PHE A 96 -16.03 -20.78 31.49
CA PHE A 96 -14.61 -21.13 31.58
C PHE A 96 -14.26 -22.20 32.63
N ARG A 97 -15.22 -22.67 33.43
CA ARG A 97 -15.06 -23.90 34.22
C ARG A 97 -15.16 -25.12 33.31
N MET A 98 -14.09 -25.35 32.55
CA MET A 98 -13.79 -26.70 32.08
C MET A 98 -13.45 -27.57 33.30
N GLU A 99 -13.84 -28.84 33.26
CA GLU A 99 -13.50 -29.81 34.30
C GLU A 99 -11.99 -30.09 34.27
N GLU A 100 -11.27 -29.64 35.30
CA GLU A 100 -9.87 -30.01 35.54
C GLU A 100 -9.81 -31.49 35.96
N GLY A 101 -9.82 -32.39 34.98
CA GLY A 101 -9.79 -33.84 35.21
C GLY A 101 -9.77 -34.72 33.95
N GLY A 102 -10.18 -34.20 32.79
CA GLY A 102 -10.06 -34.92 31.53
C GLY A 102 -8.64 -34.87 30.96
N SER A 103 -7.93 -35.99 30.91
CA SER A 103 -6.79 -36.10 29.99
C SER A 103 -7.30 -35.96 28.56
N ILE A 104 -6.66 -35.11 27.75
CA ILE A 104 -7.04 -34.93 26.34
C ILE A 104 -6.58 -36.19 25.59
N ALA A 105 -7.43 -37.21 25.55
CA ALA A 105 -7.24 -38.38 24.72
C ALA A 105 -7.35 -37.98 23.25
N PHE A 106 -6.35 -38.35 22.43
CA PHE A 106 -6.40 -38.09 21.00
C PHE A 106 -7.56 -38.86 20.36
N SER A 107 -8.44 -38.13 19.67
CA SER A 107 -9.60 -38.71 18.99
C SER A 107 -9.16 -39.71 17.90
N PRO A 108 -9.88 -40.83 17.70
CA PRO A 108 -9.51 -41.90 16.75
C PRO A 108 -9.56 -41.52 15.26
N THR A 109 -9.83 -40.25 14.92
CA THR A 109 -9.48 -39.68 13.60
C THR A 109 -7.96 -39.58 13.39
N SER A 110 -7.17 -39.77 14.45
CA SER A 110 -5.72 -39.92 14.38
C SER A 110 -5.36 -41.39 14.11
N ALA A 111 -4.70 -41.66 12.98
CA ALA A 111 -3.89 -42.88 12.85
C ALA A 111 -2.75 -42.85 13.90
N THR A 112 -2.02 -43.97 14.06
CA THR A 112 -0.88 -44.06 15.00
C THR A 112 0.25 -43.06 14.71
N ALA A 113 0.25 -42.42 13.54
CA ALA A 113 1.08 -41.28 13.20
C ALA A 113 0.22 -40.04 12.90
N SER A 114 0.75 -38.86 13.24
CA SER A 114 0.12 -37.57 12.89
C SER A 114 -0.14 -37.47 11.38
N SER A 115 -1.34 -37.02 11.01
CA SER A 115 -1.71 -36.74 9.61
C SER A 115 -0.75 -35.76 8.91
N PHE A 116 0.00 -34.96 9.69
CA PHE A 116 0.97 -33.99 9.20
C PHE A 116 2.43 -34.47 9.30
N ALA A 117 2.70 -35.73 9.64
CA ALA A 117 4.07 -36.25 9.79
C ALA A 117 4.95 -36.13 8.53
N HIS A 118 4.33 -36.00 7.36
CA HIS A 118 5.00 -35.80 6.07
C HIS A 118 5.27 -34.32 5.72
N VAL A 119 4.75 -33.36 6.50
CA VAL A 119 4.89 -31.92 6.24
C VAL A 119 6.29 -31.48 6.60
N LYS A 120 7.08 -31.12 5.58
CA LYS A 120 8.44 -30.61 5.76
C LYS A 120 8.42 -29.19 6.32
N GLN A 121 9.37 -28.87 7.20
CA GLN A 121 9.60 -27.50 7.64
C GLN A 121 9.93 -26.60 6.45
N ALA A 122 9.21 -25.48 6.31
CA ALA A 122 9.48 -24.50 5.28
C ALA A 122 10.84 -23.80 5.54
N PRO A 123 11.60 -23.43 4.49
CA PRO A 123 12.80 -22.63 4.66
C PRO A 123 12.45 -21.26 5.24
N GLU A 124 13.33 -20.70 6.07
CA GLU A 124 13.15 -19.33 6.58
C GLU A 124 13.13 -18.31 5.44
N ASP A 125 12.31 -17.26 5.57
CA ASP A 125 12.35 -16.16 4.61
C ASP A 125 13.66 -15.37 4.79
N ALA A 126 14.38 -15.16 3.69
CA ALA A 126 15.72 -14.57 3.69
C ALA A 126 15.80 -13.15 4.31
N ILE A 127 14.67 -12.43 4.44
CA ILE A 127 14.62 -11.12 5.10
C ILE A 127 14.20 -11.25 6.57
N LEU A 128 13.26 -12.15 6.88
CA LEU A 128 12.78 -12.35 8.24
C LEU A 128 13.80 -13.10 9.11
N GLY A 129 14.51 -14.09 8.56
CA GLY A 129 15.57 -14.83 9.24
C GLY A 129 16.70 -13.91 9.74
N VAL A 130 17.06 -12.87 8.96
CA VAL A 130 18.01 -11.83 9.37
C VAL A 130 17.55 -11.09 10.64
N THR A 131 16.24 -10.86 10.78
CA THR A 131 15.65 -10.24 11.99
C THR A 131 15.62 -11.20 13.17
N VAL A 132 15.33 -12.48 12.94
CA VAL A 132 15.38 -13.53 13.97
C VAL A 132 16.80 -13.68 14.52
N ALA A 133 17.81 -13.71 13.65
CA ALA A 133 19.22 -13.78 14.03
C ALA A 133 19.66 -12.54 14.82
N TYR A 134 19.35 -11.33 14.30
CA TYR A 134 19.59 -10.06 15.00
C TYR A 134 18.93 -10.02 16.38
N ASN A 135 17.70 -10.51 16.53
CA ASN A 135 17.02 -10.51 17.83
C ASN A 135 17.66 -11.46 18.85
N LYS A 136 18.24 -12.58 18.40
CA LYS A 136 18.92 -13.58 19.24
C LYS A 136 20.31 -13.14 19.71
N ASP A 137 20.98 -12.24 18.99
CA ASP A 137 22.29 -11.73 19.36
C ASP A 137 22.23 -10.86 20.65
N PRO A 138 22.98 -11.16 21.72
CA PRO A 138 23.03 -10.34 22.92
C PRO A 138 23.90 -9.08 22.79
N SER A 139 24.66 -8.93 21.69
CA SER A 139 25.63 -7.84 21.53
C SER A 139 24.99 -6.46 21.58
N PRO A 140 25.55 -5.50 22.35
CA PRO A 140 25.02 -4.14 22.46
C PRO A 140 25.30 -3.28 21.21
N VAL A 141 26.19 -3.73 20.31
CA VAL A 141 26.57 -3.00 19.08
C VAL A 141 25.94 -3.57 17.82
N LYS A 142 24.98 -4.49 17.93
CA LYS A 142 24.35 -5.12 16.76
C LYS A 142 23.53 -4.14 15.92
N VAL A 143 23.57 -4.30 14.60
CA VAL A 143 22.84 -3.43 13.63
C VAL A 143 22.02 -4.29 12.68
N ASN A 144 20.72 -3.96 12.50
CA ASN A 144 19.85 -4.63 11.54
C ASN A 144 19.67 -3.79 10.27
N LEU A 145 20.34 -4.20 9.20
CA LEU A 145 20.23 -3.63 7.86
C LEU A 145 19.46 -4.52 6.89
N GLY A 146 18.91 -5.65 7.35
CA GLY A 146 18.10 -6.55 6.52
C GLY A 146 16.69 -6.01 6.26
N VAL A 147 16.06 -5.36 7.23
CA VAL A 147 14.62 -5.01 7.17
C VAL A 147 14.36 -3.74 6.35
N GLY A 148 13.45 -3.86 5.37
CA GLY A 148 12.91 -2.75 4.58
C GLY A 148 11.87 -1.90 5.31
N ALA A 149 12.22 -1.38 6.49
CA ALA A 149 11.38 -0.49 7.28
C ALA A 149 12.21 0.65 7.88
N TYR A 150 11.66 1.86 7.88
CA TYR A 150 12.36 3.07 8.31
C TYR A 150 12.57 3.09 9.83
N ARG A 151 13.69 3.67 10.26
CA ARG A 151 14.06 3.83 11.67
C ARG A 151 14.43 5.28 12.01
N THR A 152 14.30 5.63 13.27
CA THR A 152 14.86 6.86 13.86
C THR A 152 16.38 6.76 14.00
N GLU A 153 17.04 7.85 14.43
CA GLU A 153 18.48 7.88 14.70
C GLU A 153 18.90 6.87 15.79
N GLU A 154 17.99 6.53 16.71
CA GLU A 154 18.14 5.53 17.76
C GLU A 154 17.76 4.11 17.31
N GLY A 155 17.54 3.88 16.01
CA GLY A 155 17.18 2.56 15.47
C GLY A 155 15.75 2.09 15.79
N LYS A 156 14.86 2.98 16.26
CA LYS A 156 13.49 2.64 16.65
C LYS A 156 12.49 2.78 15.48
N PRO A 157 11.36 2.05 15.47
CA PRO A 157 10.28 2.31 14.51
C PRO A 157 9.74 3.75 14.65
N LEU A 158 9.49 4.42 13.52
CA LEU A 158 8.83 5.73 13.49
C LEU A 158 7.34 5.57 13.20
N VAL A 159 6.50 6.30 13.96
CA VAL A 159 5.11 6.59 13.60
C VAL A 159 5.01 8.09 13.36
N LEU A 160 4.57 8.47 12.16
CA LEU A 160 4.46 9.85 11.70
C LEU A 160 3.49 10.67 12.56
N ASN A 161 3.76 11.97 12.78
CA ASN A 161 2.88 12.80 13.59
C ASN A 161 1.55 13.04 12.87
N VAL A 162 1.56 13.14 11.54
CA VAL A 162 0.35 13.24 10.74
C VAL A 162 -0.55 11.99 10.86
N VAL A 163 0.07 10.80 11.03
CA VAL A 163 -0.67 9.55 11.28
C VAL A 163 -1.31 9.59 12.67
N ARG A 164 -0.57 10.01 13.70
CA ARG A 164 -1.13 10.15 15.06
C ARG A 164 -2.32 11.12 15.09
N LYS A 165 -2.20 12.28 14.43
CA LYS A 165 -3.30 13.26 14.29
C LYS A 165 -4.52 12.67 13.57
N ALA A 166 -4.31 11.87 12.53
CA ALA A 166 -5.40 11.17 11.85
C ALA A 166 -6.04 10.11 12.78
N GLU A 167 -5.25 9.33 13.52
CA GLU A 167 -5.76 8.37 14.51
C GLU A 167 -6.56 9.04 15.62
N GLU A 168 -6.11 10.18 16.15
CA GLU A 168 -6.83 10.96 17.17
C GLU A 168 -8.21 11.41 16.67
N GLN A 169 -8.30 11.97 15.46
CA GLN A 169 -9.59 12.32 14.84
C GLN A 169 -10.48 11.08 14.66
N LEU A 170 -9.89 9.98 14.20
CA LEU A 170 -10.56 8.71 13.95
C LEU A 170 -10.99 7.95 15.21
N LEU A 171 -10.44 8.26 16.38
CA LEU A 171 -10.84 7.74 17.69
C LEU A 171 -11.85 8.65 18.39
N ALA A 172 -11.82 9.96 18.10
CA ALA A 172 -12.79 10.93 18.61
C ALA A 172 -14.18 10.79 17.95
N ASP A 173 -14.23 10.39 16.68
CA ASP A 173 -15.48 10.22 15.93
C ASP A 173 -16.33 9.06 16.46
N ARG A 174 -17.44 9.41 17.15
CA ARG A 174 -18.41 8.48 17.73
C ARG A 174 -19.37 7.86 16.70
N ALA A 175 -19.42 8.36 15.47
CA ALA A 175 -20.24 7.77 14.41
C ALA A 175 -19.56 6.55 13.76
N ARG A 176 -18.26 6.35 13.95
CA ARG A 176 -17.54 5.20 13.41
C ARG A 176 -17.96 3.89 14.08
N ASN A 177 -18.23 2.90 13.25
CA ASN A 177 -18.50 1.52 13.65
C ASN A 177 -17.36 0.60 13.17
N LYS A 178 -17.57 -0.72 13.31
CA LYS A 178 -16.63 -1.77 12.85
C LYS A 178 -17.32 -2.75 11.90
N GLU A 179 -18.34 -2.28 11.17
CA GLU A 179 -19.06 -3.09 10.19
C GLU A 179 -18.18 -3.44 8.98
N TYR A 180 -18.60 -4.45 8.22
CA TYR A 180 -17.94 -4.83 6.98
C TYR A 180 -17.98 -3.70 5.95
N LEU A 181 -16.87 -3.53 5.23
CA LEU A 181 -16.82 -2.68 4.04
C LEU A 181 -17.46 -3.37 2.84
N GLY A 182 -17.74 -2.60 1.79
CA GLY A 182 -17.87 -3.16 0.45
C GLY A 182 -16.62 -3.95 0.05
N ILE A 183 -16.77 -4.92 -0.84
CA ILE A 183 -15.68 -5.84 -1.25
C ILE A 183 -14.45 -5.06 -1.78
N THR A 184 -14.67 -3.95 -2.49
CA THR A 184 -13.61 -3.06 -3.00
C THR A 184 -13.10 -2.03 -1.98
N GLY A 185 -13.57 -2.05 -0.73
CA GLY A 185 -13.15 -1.18 0.36
C GLY A 185 -13.85 0.17 0.44
N ILE A 186 -13.17 1.16 1.02
CA ILE A 186 -13.71 2.51 1.22
C ILE A 186 -13.68 3.29 -0.12
N PRO A 187 -14.82 3.77 -0.66
CA PRO A 187 -14.83 4.47 -1.97
C PRO A 187 -13.96 5.73 -2.00
N GLN A 188 -13.91 6.48 -0.89
CA GLN A 188 -13.06 7.67 -0.76
C GLN A 188 -11.56 7.32 -0.78
N PHE A 189 -11.15 6.22 -0.12
CA PHE A 189 -9.78 5.71 -0.18
C PHE A 189 -9.37 5.32 -1.60
N ASN A 190 -10.27 4.64 -2.33
CA ASN A 190 -10.02 4.21 -3.70
C ASN A 190 -9.82 5.43 -4.62
N LYS A 191 -10.71 6.42 -4.55
CA LYS A 191 -10.59 7.69 -5.29
C LYS A 191 -9.26 8.39 -5.00
N LEU A 192 -8.94 8.62 -3.72
CA LEU A 192 -7.74 9.34 -3.30
C LEU A 192 -6.44 8.58 -3.66
N SER A 193 -6.46 7.25 -3.65
CA SER A 193 -5.34 6.42 -4.09
C SER A 193 -5.07 6.55 -5.58
N ALA A 194 -6.13 6.55 -6.41
CA ALA A 194 -6.02 6.80 -7.85
C ALA A 194 -5.49 8.21 -8.15
N GLU A 195 -6.04 9.24 -7.49
CA GLU A 195 -5.57 10.63 -7.63
C GLU A 195 -4.09 10.79 -7.25
N LEU A 196 -3.62 10.12 -6.19
CA LEU A 196 -2.24 10.21 -5.70
C LEU A 196 -1.21 9.71 -6.73
N ILE A 197 -1.46 8.55 -7.36
CA ILE A 197 -0.52 7.98 -8.32
C ILE A 197 -0.70 8.56 -9.73
N LEU A 198 -1.93 8.82 -10.17
CA LEU A 198 -2.21 9.26 -11.55
C LEU A 198 -2.16 10.79 -11.74
N GLY A 199 -2.29 11.56 -10.65
CA GLY A 199 -2.58 13.00 -10.71
C GLY A 199 -4.09 13.27 -10.71
N ARG A 200 -4.53 14.35 -10.06
CA ARG A 200 -5.96 14.74 -10.00
C ARG A 200 -6.54 15.15 -11.35
N ASP A 201 -5.67 15.61 -12.24
CA ASP A 201 -5.90 16.02 -13.62
C ASP A 201 -5.78 14.86 -14.63
N SER A 202 -5.56 13.63 -14.17
CA SER A 202 -5.37 12.46 -15.03
C SER A 202 -6.53 12.29 -16.03
N PRO A 203 -6.26 12.26 -17.34
CA PRO A 203 -7.28 12.00 -18.36
C PRO A 203 -7.99 10.65 -18.16
N ALA A 204 -7.30 9.64 -17.61
CA ALA A 204 -7.90 8.34 -17.32
C ALA A 204 -9.00 8.42 -16.24
N ILE A 205 -8.79 9.25 -15.20
CA ILE A 205 -9.80 9.48 -14.16
C ILE A 205 -10.98 10.24 -14.77
N ALA A 206 -10.72 11.34 -15.49
CA ALA A 206 -11.76 12.16 -16.12
C ALA A 206 -12.61 11.38 -17.15
N GLN A 207 -12.02 10.39 -17.83
CA GLN A 207 -12.68 9.53 -18.82
C GLN A 207 -13.37 8.30 -18.20
N GLY A 208 -13.36 8.13 -16.87
CA GLY A 208 -13.97 6.96 -16.21
C GLY A 208 -13.25 5.62 -16.48
N ARG A 209 -11.96 5.67 -16.82
CA ARG A 209 -11.14 4.50 -17.21
C ARG A 209 -10.41 3.81 -16.06
N VAL A 210 -10.58 4.26 -14.82
CA VAL A 210 -9.84 3.76 -13.66
C VAL A 210 -10.76 3.00 -12.72
N ILE A 211 -10.43 1.73 -12.46
CA ILE A 211 -11.06 0.87 -11.46
C ILE A 211 -10.08 0.74 -10.31
N THR A 212 -10.45 1.14 -9.10
CA THR A 212 -9.58 1.00 -7.91
C THR A 212 -10.26 0.21 -6.82
N ALA A 213 -9.55 -0.77 -6.26
CA ALA A 213 -9.98 -1.55 -5.11
C ALA A 213 -8.93 -1.49 -4.00
N GLN A 214 -9.37 -1.29 -2.77
CA GLN A 214 -8.54 -1.41 -1.59
C GLN A 214 -8.10 -2.86 -1.38
N CYS A 215 -6.81 -3.04 -1.14
CA CYS A 215 -6.16 -4.34 -1.05
C CYS A 215 -5.24 -4.43 0.17
N LEU A 216 -4.81 -5.65 0.50
CA LEU A 216 -3.90 -5.92 1.63
C LEU A 216 -2.45 -5.48 1.34
N SER A 217 -2.24 -4.15 1.26
CA SER A 217 -0.97 -3.51 0.90
C SER A 217 -0.53 -3.86 -0.54
N GLY A 218 0.71 -3.54 -0.90
CA GLY A 218 1.27 -3.92 -2.20
C GLY A 218 1.16 -5.43 -2.46
N THR A 219 1.51 -6.27 -1.47
CA THR A 219 1.41 -7.74 -1.56
C THR A 219 0.03 -8.24 -1.96
N GLY A 220 -1.04 -7.75 -1.31
CA GLY A 220 -2.41 -8.12 -1.64
C GLY A 220 -2.84 -7.58 -3.00
N SER A 221 -2.40 -6.36 -3.35
CA SER A 221 -2.70 -5.74 -4.65
C SER A 221 -2.09 -6.53 -5.81
N LEU A 222 -0.83 -6.94 -5.68
CA LEU A 222 -0.11 -7.80 -6.62
C LEU A 222 -0.78 -9.19 -6.73
N ARG A 223 -1.20 -9.77 -5.59
CA ARG A 223 -1.87 -11.07 -5.56
C ARG A 223 -3.22 -11.03 -6.30
N VAL A 224 -4.08 -10.07 -5.94
CA VAL A 224 -5.41 -9.90 -6.55
C VAL A 224 -5.29 -9.57 -8.04
N GLY A 225 -4.36 -8.69 -8.42
CA GLY A 225 -4.12 -8.34 -9.82
C GLY A 225 -3.56 -9.50 -10.65
N GLY A 226 -2.63 -10.27 -10.09
CA GLY A 226 -2.08 -11.46 -10.75
C GLY A 226 -3.13 -12.54 -10.99
N GLU A 227 -4.02 -12.77 -10.02
CA GLU A 227 -5.10 -13.76 -10.12
C GLU A 227 -6.18 -13.29 -11.12
N PHE A 228 -6.54 -12.01 -11.09
CA PHE A 228 -7.40 -11.41 -12.11
C PHE A 228 -6.84 -11.58 -13.53
N LEU A 229 -5.54 -11.36 -13.73
CA LEU A 229 -4.89 -11.56 -15.03
C LEU A 229 -4.87 -13.04 -15.44
N ALA A 230 -4.57 -13.95 -14.51
CA ALA A 230 -4.59 -15.39 -14.75
C ALA A 230 -5.98 -15.88 -15.19
N THR A 231 -7.07 -15.36 -14.62
CA THR A 231 -8.43 -15.68 -15.06
C THR A 231 -8.82 -14.95 -16.35
N HIS A 232 -8.70 -13.62 -16.42
CA HIS A 232 -9.43 -12.81 -17.42
C HIS A 232 -8.59 -12.23 -18.55
N TYR A 233 -7.26 -12.16 -18.44
CA TYR A 233 -6.45 -11.57 -19.51
C TYR A 233 -6.46 -12.46 -20.76
N SER A 234 -6.74 -11.89 -21.94
CA SER A 234 -6.78 -12.64 -23.20
C SER A 234 -5.40 -12.88 -23.82
N GLY A 235 -4.39 -12.11 -23.41
CA GLY A 235 -3.00 -12.30 -23.83
C GLY A 235 -2.30 -13.45 -23.10
N PRO A 236 -1.01 -13.66 -23.39
CA PRO A 236 -0.19 -14.68 -22.74
C PRO A 236 -0.27 -14.65 -21.21
N LYS A 237 -0.46 -15.83 -20.59
CA LYS A 237 -0.51 -16.03 -19.13
C LYS A 237 0.88 -16.06 -18.49
N VAL A 238 1.78 -15.19 -18.97
CA VAL A 238 3.16 -15.06 -18.52
C VAL A 238 3.44 -13.64 -18.06
N ILE A 239 4.10 -13.51 -16.92
CA ILE A 239 4.62 -12.26 -16.39
C ILE A 239 6.15 -12.26 -16.36
N TYR A 240 6.73 -11.21 -16.90
CA TYR A 240 8.16 -10.94 -16.90
C TYR A 240 8.50 -10.01 -15.73
N VAL A 241 9.41 -10.42 -14.85
CA VAL A 241 9.86 -9.65 -13.68
C VAL A 241 11.36 -9.33 -13.78
N PRO A 242 11.87 -8.23 -13.19
CA PRO A 242 13.29 -7.91 -13.32
C PRO A 242 14.19 -8.93 -12.62
N SER A 243 15.42 -9.06 -13.09
CA SER A 243 16.46 -9.89 -12.48
C SER A 243 17.59 -9.02 -11.91
N PRO A 244 17.73 -8.92 -10.57
CA PRO A 244 16.85 -9.46 -9.52
C PRO A 244 15.58 -8.60 -9.35
N THR A 245 14.67 -9.04 -8.48
CA THR A 245 13.45 -8.31 -8.06
C THR A 245 13.17 -8.59 -6.58
N TRP A 246 12.14 -7.97 -6.00
CA TRP A 246 11.67 -8.32 -4.66
C TRP A 246 11.24 -9.80 -4.66
N GLY A 247 11.97 -10.65 -3.90
CA GLY A 247 11.88 -12.11 -4.02
C GLY A 247 10.49 -12.72 -3.77
N ASN A 248 9.53 -11.97 -3.25
CA ASN A 248 8.16 -12.43 -3.13
C ASN A 248 7.37 -12.37 -4.46
N HIS A 249 7.80 -11.59 -5.46
CA HIS A 249 7.20 -11.62 -6.81
C HIS A 249 7.25 -13.03 -7.42
N LEU A 250 8.39 -13.71 -7.27
CA LEU A 250 8.61 -15.11 -7.69
C LEU A 250 7.75 -16.13 -6.92
N LYS A 251 7.07 -15.71 -5.84
CA LYS A 251 6.12 -16.54 -5.07
C LYS A 251 4.67 -16.17 -5.38
N ILE A 252 4.37 -14.86 -5.47
CA ILE A 252 3.01 -14.33 -5.68
C ILE A 252 2.43 -14.80 -7.03
N PHE A 253 3.17 -14.60 -8.12
CA PHE A 253 2.62 -14.77 -9.47
C PHE A 253 2.42 -16.23 -9.90
N PRO A 254 3.33 -17.18 -9.61
CA PRO A 254 3.07 -18.60 -9.86
C PRO A 254 1.86 -19.12 -9.08
N LEU A 255 1.75 -18.76 -7.79
CA LEU A 255 0.58 -19.10 -6.98
C LEU A 255 -0.71 -18.43 -7.49
N ALA A 256 -0.60 -17.33 -8.25
CA ALA A 256 -1.74 -16.62 -8.82
C ALA A 256 -2.20 -17.20 -10.17
N GLY A 257 -1.48 -18.20 -10.71
CA GLY A 257 -1.79 -18.84 -11.99
C GLY A 257 -1.08 -18.22 -13.20
N LEU A 258 -0.03 -17.42 -13.01
CA LEU A 258 0.80 -16.88 -14.08
C LEU A 258 2.15 -17.60 -14.16
N GLU A 259 2.56 -18.00 -15.36
CA GLU A 259 3.95 -18.36 -15.62
C GLU A 259 4.84 -17.14 -15.30
N THR A 260 5.91 -17.33 -14.54
CA THR A 260 6.79 -16.22 -14.14
C THR A 260 8.16 -16.40 -14.76
N ARG A 261 8.55 -15.45 -15.61
CA ARG A 261 9.87 -15.37 -16.26
C ARG A 261 10.62 -14.12 -15.80
N THR A 262 11.90 -14.06 -16.08
CA THR A 262 12.76 -12.91 -15.76
C THR A 262 13.24 -12.18 -17.00
N TYR A 263 13.51 -10.89 -16.88
CA TYR A 263 14.29 -10.10 -17.82
C TYR A 263 15.51 -9.47 -17.11
N ARG A 264 16.61 -9.25 -17.83
CA ARG A 264 17.82 -8.58 -17.31
C ARG A 264 17.49 -7.18 -16.79
N TYR A 265 18.11 -6.80 -15.68
CA TYR A 265 17.87 -5.49 -15.05
C TYR A 265 19.14 -4.92 -14.43
N TYR A 266 19.83 -5.68 -13.58
CA TYR A 266 21.02 -5.23 -12.87
C TYR A 266 22.28 -5.85 -13.46
N ASN A 267 23.28 -5.02 -13.77
CA ASN A 267 24.59 -5.47 -14.23
C ASN A 267 25.57 -5.52 -13.04
N PRO A 268 26.01 -6.70 -12.56
CA PRO A 268 26.90 -6.78 -11.40
C PRO A 268 28.28 -6.16 -11.62
N LYS A 269 28.73 -6.00 -12.88
CA LYS A 269 30.04 -5.39 -13.21
C LYS A 269 30.02 -3.87 -13.05
N THR A 270 28.92 -3.22 -13.47
CA THR A 270 28.77 -1.75 -13.37
C THR A 270 28.03 -1.31 -12.11
N ARG A 271 27.36 -2.25 -11.41
CA ARG A 271 26.43 -2.00 -10.29
C ARG A 271 25.29 -1.04 -10.63
N GLY A 272 24.99 -0.91 -11.92
CA GLY A 272 23.92 -0.10 -12.50
C GLY A 272 22.97 -0.93 -13.35
N LEU A 273 22.27 -0.27 -14.27
CA LEU A 273 21.24 -0.87 -15.12
C LEU A 273 21.87 -1.64 -16.29
N ASP A 274 21.32 -2.81 -16.62
CA ASP A 274 21.53 -3.51 -17.88
C ASP A 274 20.41 -3.13 -18.87
N TYR A 275 20.45 -1.88 -19.35
CA TYR A 275 19.38 -1.35 -20.21
C TYR A 275 19.26 -2.10 -21.54
N GLU A 276 20.39 -2.39 -22.20
CA GLU A 276 20.38 -3.13 -23.46
C GLU A 276 19.88 -4.56 -23.26
N GLY A 277 20.31 -5.25 -22.21
CA GLY A 277 19.82 -6.60 -21.89
C GLY A 277 18.33 -6.63 -21.53
N MET A 278 17.85 -5.62 -20.80
CA MET A 278 16.41 -5.43 -20.53
C MET A 278 15.61 -5.32 -21.83
N ILE A 279 16.05 -4.46 -22.74
CA ILE A 279 15.35 -4.17 -24.00
C ILE A 279 15.39 -5.37 -24.94
N GLU A 280 16.51 -6.11 -24.99
CA GLU A 280 16.64 -7.36 -25.73
C GLU A 280 15.64 -8.43 -25.22
N ASP A 281 15.64 -8.69 -23.91
CA ASP A 281 14.76 -9.71 -23.29
C ASP A 281 13.28 -9.38 -23.46
N LEU A 282 12.89 -8.12 -23.30
CA LEU A 282 11.50 -7.69 -23.46
C LEU A 282 11.05 -7.66 -24.92
N ARG A 283 11.96 -7.47 -25.89
CA ARG A 283 11.69 -7.67 -27.31
C ARG A 283 11.56 -9.15 -27.69
N ALA A 284 12.32 -10.03 -27.05
CA ALA A 284 12.24 -11.48 -27.23
C ALA A 284 10.99 -12.10 -26.58
N ALA A 285 10.43 -11.47 -25.53
CA ALA A 285 9.20 -11.92 -24.89
C ALA A 285 7.99 -11.98 -25.85
N PRO A 286 6.97 -12.80 -25.59
CA PRO A 286 5.75 -12.83 -26.40
C PRO A 286 5.06 -11.47 -26.51
N ASN A 287 4.42 -11.20 -27.66
CA ASN A 287 3.57 -10.03 -27.81
C ASN A 287 2.39 -10.13 -26.82
N GLY A 288 2.05 -9.02 -26.17
CA GLY A 288 1.03 -9.02 -25.11
C GLY A 288 1.45 -9.68 -23.79
N ALA A 289 2.72 -10.06 -23.59
CA ALA A 289 3.16 -10.53 -22.27
C ALA A 289 2.93 -9.46 -21.17
N VAL A 290 2.69 -9.89 -19.94
CA VAL A 290 2.62 -8.96 -18.79
C VAL A 290 4.05 -8.63 -18.36
N VAL A 291 4.34 -7.35 -18.08
CA VAL A 291 5.67 -6.91 -17.61
C VAL A 291 5.51 -6.22 -16.26
N LEU A 292 6.14 -6.77 -15.23
CA LEU A 292 6.18 -6.17 -13.91
C LEU A 292 7.25 -5.08 -13.87
N LEU A 293 6.86 -3.87 -13.50
CA LEU A 293 7.73 -2.70 -13.42
C LEU A 293 7.73 -2.15 -12.00
N HIS A 294 8.89 -1.87 -11.41
CA HIS A 294 8.94 -1.08 -10.18
C HIS A 294 8.81 0.39 -10.59
N ALA A 295 7.86 1.13 -9.98
CA ALA A 295 7.60 2.52 -10.37
C ALA A 295 8.78 3.45 -10.07
N CYS A 296 9.47 3.19 -8.96
CA CYS A 296 10.69 3.86 -8.47
C CYS A 296 11.26 3.05 -7.28
N ALA A 297 12.48 3.39 -6.86
CA ALA A 297 13.24 2.74 -5.80
C ALA A 297 13.26 1.21 -5.92
N HIS A 298 13.75 0.70 -7.05
CA HIS A 298 13.78 -0.72 -7.36
C HIS A 298 14.33 -1.57 -6.21
N ASN A 299 13.58 -2.59 -5.81
CA ASN A 299 13.94 -3.48 -4.71
C ASN A 299 14.39 -4.83 -5.31
N PRO A 300 15.64 -5.30 -5.11
CA PRO A 300 16.57 -4.91 -4.03
C PRO A 300 17.62 -3.83 -4.36
N THR A 301 17.79 -3.45 -5.62
CA THR A 301 19.06 -2.86 -6.07
C THR A 301 19.23 -1.36 -5.84
N GLY A 302 18.13 -0.61 -5.69
CA GLY A 302 18.12 0.85 -5.72
C GLY A 302 18.46 1.46 -7.09
N VAL A 303 18.66 0.66 -8.14
CA VAL A 303 18.91 1.19 -9.49
C VAL A 303 17.57 1.44 -10.16
N ASP A 304 17.28 2.69 -10.54
CA ASP A 304 16.09 3.07 -11.30
C ASP A 304 16.46 3.52 -12.73
N LEU A 305 15.50 3.50 -13.65
CA LEU A 305 15.65 4.06 -14.99
C LEU A 305 15.57 5.59 -14.97
N THR A 306 16.37 6.23 -15.82
CA THR A 306 16.23 7.65 -16.21
C THR A 306 14.92 7.89 -16.98
N GLN A 307 14.54 9.16 -17.18
CA GLN A 307 13.31 9.49 -17.92
C GLN A 307 13.40 9.09 -19.40
N GLU A 308 14.60 9.17 -19.96
CA GLU A 308 14.96 8.79 -21.33
C GLU A 308 14.86 7.27 -21.52
N GLU A 309 15.41 6.49 -20.60
CA GLU A 309 15.30 5.02 -20.57
C GLU A 309 13.84 4.57 -20.36
N TRP A 310 13.09 5.25 -19.48
CA TRP A 310 11.65 4.99 -19.32
C TRP A 310 10.86 5.21 -20.62
N GLU A 311 11.17 6.26 -21.38
CA GLU A 311 10.52 6.53 -22.67
C GLU A 311 10.92 5.50 -23.75
N GLY A 312 12.17 5.02 -23.75
CA GLY A 312 12.62 3.93 -24.61
C GLY A 312 11.92 2.61 -24.29
N LEU A 313 11.90 2.22 -23.01
CA LEU A 313 11.19 1.04 -22.52
C LEU A 313 9.68 1.12 -22.82
N ARG A 314 9.06 2.29 -22.66
CA ARG A 314 7.64 2.49 -23.01
C ARG A 314 7.36 2.23 -24.47
N LYS A 315 8.22 2.67 -25.39
CA LYS A 315 8.08 2.38 -26.83
C LYS A 315 8.13 0.87 -27.10
N VAL A 316 9.04 0.13 -26.47
CA VAL A 316 9.10 -1.33 -26.61
C VAL A 316 7.82 -1.99 -26.10
N ILE A 317 7.40 -1.69 -24.87
CA ILE A 317 6.21 -2.27 -24.26
C ILE A 317 4.95 -1.92 -25.07
N ARG A 318 4.75 -0.66 -25.44
CA ARG A 318 3.52 -0.19 -26.11
C ARG A 318 3.48 -0.49 -27.61
N ASN A 319 4.54 -0.15 -28.33
CA ASN A 319 4.54 -0.10 -29.80
C ASN A 319 5.10 -1.39 -30.40
N ASP A 320 6.29 -1.80 -29.97
CA ASP A 320 6.99 -2.96 -30.55
C ASP A 320 6.30 -4.28 -30.17
N LYS A 321 5.80 -4.39 -28.91
CA LYS A 321 5.38 -5.66 -28.30
C LYS A 321 3.96 -5.72 -27.77
N GLN A 322 3.25 -4.59 -27.69
CA GLN A 322 1.86 -4.49 -27.19
C GLN A 322 1.64 -5.14 -25.81
N GLN A 323 2.69 -5.14 -24.97
CA GLN A 323 2.74 -5.74 -23.64
C GLN A 323 1.91 -4.96 -22.61
N LEU A 324 1.47 -5.66 -21.56
CA LEU A 324 0.67 -5.08 -20.47
C LEU A 324 1.57 -4.73 -19.26
N PRO A 325 1.81 -3.45 -18.95
CA PRO A 325 2.59 -3.05 -17.79
C PRO A 325 1.79 -3.22 -16.48
N PHE A 326 2.40 -3.88 -15.51
CA PHE A 326 1.95 -3.98 -14.12
C PHE A 326 2.98 -3.28 -13.22
N PHE A 327 2.64 -2.11 -12.69
CA PHE A 327 3.50 -1.37 -11.77
C PHE A 327 3.36 -1.84 -10.31
N ASP A 328 4.48 -2.10 -9.63
CA ASP A 328 4.58 -2.08 -8.16
C ASP A 328 5.07 -0.70 -7.71
N SER A 329 4.25 0.00 -6.93
CA SER A 329 4.51 1.34 -6.39
C SER A 329 4.45 1.30 -4.86
N ALA A 330 5.56 0.88 -4.27
CA ALA A 330 5.70 0.72 -2.81
C ALA A 330 6.47 1.86 -2.12
N TYR A 331 7.02 2.80 -2.88
CA TYR A 331 7.97 3.82 -2.42
C TYR A 331 7.65 5.25 -2.91
N GLN A 332 6.44 5.52 -3.43
CA GLN A 332 6.08 6.83 -3.97
C GLN A 332 6.28 7.97 -2.94
N GLY A 333 7.10 8.95 -3.30
CA GLY A 333 7.55 10.09 -2.49
C GLY A 333 8.70 9.75 -1.53
N PHE A 334 9.06 8.48 -1.39
CA PHE A 334 10.11 7.97 -0.51
C PHE A 334 11.44 7.74 -1.25
N ALA A 335 11.45 7.91 -2.58
CA ALA A 335 12.62 7.73 -3.42
C ALA A 335 13.33 9.07 -3.66
N SER A 336 12.62 10.06 -4.22
CA SER A 336 13.14 11.42 -4.46
C SER A 336 12.71 12.48 -3.43
N GLY A 337 11.79 12.15 -2.52
CA GLY A 337 11.09 13.14 -1.70
C GLY A 337 9.92 13.85 -2.41
N SER A 338 9.62 13.47 -3.66
CA SER A 338 8.55 14.04 -4.49
C SER A 338 7.57 12.96 -4.95
N LEU A 339 6.30 13.11 -4.57
CA LEU A 339 5.22 12.20 -4.96
C LEU A 339 4.99 12.14 -6.48
N ASP A 340 5.23 13.25 -7.18
CA ASP A 340 4.98 13.37 -8.61
C ASP A 340 6.16 12.83 -9.43
N THR A 341 7.40 13.09 -8.99
CA THR A 341 8.63 12.54 -9.58
C THR A 341 8.62 11.01 -9.47
N ASP A 342 8.29 10.48 -8.29
CA ASP A 342 8.24 9.04 -8.02
C ASP A 342 7.05 8.32 -8.69
N ALA A 343 6.13 9.08 -9.31
CA ALA A 343 5.00 8.58 -10.11
C ALA A 343 5.21 8.74 -11.63
N PHE A 344 6.33 9.34 -12.07
CA PHE A 344 6.60 9.68 -13.46
C PHE A 344 6.32 8.53 -14.44
N ALA A 345 6.90 7.36 -14.18
CA ALA A 345 6.75 6.19 -15.06
C ALA A 345 5.28 5.78 -15.21
N VAL A 346 4.55 5.65 -14.10
CA VAL A 346 3.13 5.27 -14.11
C VAL A 346 2.30 6.28 -14.91
N ARG A 347 2.48 7.58 -14.65
CA ARG A 347 1.74 8.64 -15.34
C ARG A 347 2.08 8.69 -16.83
N ARG A 348 3.34 8.47 -17.21
CA ARG A 348 3.77 8.42 -18.62
C ARG A 348 3.08 7.28 -19.39
N PHE A 349 2.94 6.11 -18.78
CA PHE A 349 2.23 4.96 -19.37
C PHE A 349 0.70 5.09 -19.35
N VAL A 350 0.11 5.95 -18.51
CA VAL A 350 -1.34 6.20 -18.49
C VAL A 350 -1.74 7.33 -19.44
N ASN A 351 -0.89 8.35 -19.58
CA ASN A 351 -1.12 9.50 -20.44
C ASN A 351 -0.97 9.19 -21.94
N ASP A 352 -0.36 8.06 -22.32
CA ASP A 352 -0.42 7.55 -23.70
C ASP A 352 -1.75 6.85 -24.05
N GLY A 353 -2.67 6.76 -23.09
CA GLY A 353 -4.01 6.16 -23.27
C GLY A 353 -4.04 4.64 -23.13
N GLY A 354 -2.89 3.98 -22.94
CA GLY A 354 -2.80 2.54 -22.81
C GLY A 354 -3.27 1.98 -21.45
N GLU A 355 -3.44 0.66 -21.41
CA GLU A 355 -3.91 -0.08 -20.23
C GLU A 355 -2.75 -0.39 -19.28
N THR A 356 -3.03 -0.47 -17.97
CA THR A 356 -2.03 -0.84 -16.95
C THR A 356 -2.66 -1.32 -15.64
N PHE A 357 -1.93 -2.12 -14.89
CA PHE A 357 -2.23 -2.50 -13.51
C PHE A 357 -1.24 -1.79 -12.57
N ILE A 358 -1.70 -1.32 -11.41
CA ILE A 358 -0.89 -0.53 -10.48
C ILE A 358 -1.17 -1.02 -9.05
N ALA A 359 -0.20 -1.67 -8.42
CA ALA A 359 -0.22 -2.03 -7.01
C ALA A 359 0.42 -0.91 -6.17
N GLN A 360 -0.36 -0.23 -5.34
CA GLN A 360 0.09 0.83 -4.44
C GLN A 360 0.21 0.31 -3.00
N SER A 361 1.23 0.76 -2.27
CA SER A 361 1.44 0.41 -0.86
C SER A 361 1.70 1.62 0.01
N TYR A 362 0.92 1.78 1.08
CA TYR A 362 1.10 2.85 2.07
C TYR A 362 2.04 2.45 3.23
N ALA A 363 2.65 1.27 3.15
CA ALA A 363 3.46 0.71 4.21
C ALA A 363 4.73 1.53 4.51
N LYS A 364 5.30 2.22 3.51
CA LYS A 364 6.56 2.98 3.66
C LYS A 364 6.31 4.48 3.76
N ASN A 365 5.68 5.07 2.75
CA ASN A 365 5.48 6.52 2.66
C ASN A 365 4.58 7.10 3.77
N MET A 366 3.68 6.31 4.37
CA MET A 366 2.94 6.67 5.59
C MET A 366 3.37 5.87 6.84
N GLY A 367 4.39 5.00 6.75
CA GLY A 367 4.82 4.14 7.86
C GLY A 367 3.81 3.07 8.30
N LEU A 368 2.74 2.85 7.53
CA LEU A 368 1.62 1.95 7.90
C LEU A 368 1.93 0.47 7.61
N TYR A 369 3.10 0.00 8.04
CA TYR A 369 3.60 -1.35 7.76
C TYR A 369 2.62 -2.45 8.21
N GLY A 370 2.17 -2.36 9.47
CA GLY A 370 1.31 -3.35 10.13
C GLY A 370 -0.17 -3.28 9.72
N GLU A 371 -0.66 -2.11 9.32
CA GLU A 371 -2.06 -1.88 8.92
C GLU A 371 -2.47 -2.57 7.62
N ARG A 372 -1.49 -3.06 6.85
CA ARG A 372 -1.67 -3.76 5.58
C ARG A 372 -2.57 -3.01 4.59
N VAL A 373 -2.43 -1.68 4.50
CA VAL A 373 -3.21 -0.84 3.60
C VAL A 373 -2.49 -0.58 2.27
N GLY A 374 -3.23 -0.68 1.16
CA GLY A 374 -2.79 -0.49 -0.22
C GLY A 374 -3.97 -0.51 -1.19
N ALA A 375 -3.71 -0.31 -2.47
CA ALA A 375 -4.74 -0.28 -3.50
C ALA A 375 -4.25 -0.96 -4.78
N LEU A 376 -5.13 -1.68 -5.46
CA LEU A 376 -4.95 -2.08 -6.85
C LEU A 376 -5.77 -1.13 -7.72
N SER A 377 -5.11 -0.40 -8.62
CA SER A 377 -5.75 0.39 -9.66
C SER A 377 -5.53 -0.28 -11.02
N ILE A 378 -6.60 -0.44 -11.80
CA ILE A 378 -6.59 -0.97 -13.16
C ILE A 378 -7.06 0.16 -14.08
N VAL A 379 -6.23 0.52 -15.05
CA VAL A 379 -6.58 1.47 -16.11
C VAL A 379 -6.95 0.69 -17.35
N VAL A 380 -8.19 0.84 -17.81
CA VAL A 380 -8.69 0.25 -19.06
C VAL A 380 -8.60 1.27 -20.21
N ARG A 381 -8.69 0.79 -21.45
CA ARG A 381 -8.73 1.65 -22.64
C ARG A 381 -10.14 2.17 -22.92
N ASP A 382 -11.13 1.29 -22.81
CA ASP A 382 -12.55 1.61 -23.02
C ASP A 382 -13.28 1.66 -21.66
N PRO A 383 -13.82 2.81 -21.23
CA PRO A 383 -14.56 2.90 -19.97
C PRO A 383 -15.84 2.03 -19.95
N SER A 384 -16.38 1.59 -21.10
CA SER A 384 -17.54 0.69 -21.16
C SER A 384 -17.30 -0.65 -20.46
N VAL A 385 -16.04 -1.07 -20.29
CA VAL A 385 -15.67 -2.34 -19.65
C VAL A 385 -15.46 -2.21 -18.13
N ALA A 386 -15.34 -0.98 -17.60
CA ALA A 386 -14.88 -0.75 -16.23
C ALA A 386 -15.77 -1.40 -15.16
N ALA A 387 -17.10 -1.31 -15.29
CA ALA A 387 -18.04 -1.96 -14.39
C ALA A 387 -17.97 -3.51 -14.43
N ARG A 388 -17.62 -4.09 -15.59
CA ARG A 388 -17.41 -5.55 -15.72
C ARG A 388 -16.08 -5.98 -15.10
N VAL A 389 -15.03 -5.17 -15.26
CA VAL A 389 -13.73 -5.39 -14.59
C VAL A 389 -13.90 -5.33 -13.07
N GLU A 390 -14.58 -4.32 -12.53
CA GLU A 390 -14.83 -4.21 -11.09
C GLU A 390 -15.66 -5.38 -10.54
N SER A 391 -16.68 -5.86 -11.29
CA SER A 391 -17.50 -6.99 -10.84
C SER A 391 -16.73 -8.30 -10.78
N GLN A 392 -15.83 -8.57 -11.74
CA GLN A 392 -14.94 -9.72 -11.71
C GLN A 392 -13.85 -9.58 -10.62
N LEU A 393 -13.32 -8.37 -10.40
CA LEU A 393 -12.36 -8.11 -9.33
C LEU A 393 -12.95 -8.41 -7.93
N LYS A 394 -14.24 -8.14 -7.74
CA LYS A 394 -14.97 -8.53 -6.52
C LYS A 394 -15.02 -10.06 -6.33
N LEU A 395 -15.09 -10.84 -7.40
CA LEU A 395 -15.07 -12.31 -7.35
C LEU A 395 -13.69 -12.88 -7.00
N VAL A 396 -12.60 -12.17 -7.27
CA VAL A 396 -11.24 -12.51 -6.78
C VAL A 396 -11.08 -12.17 -5.30
N ILE A 397 -11.53 -10.98 -4.89
CA ILE A 397 -11.35 -10.50 -3.50
C ILE A 397 -12.24 -11.27 -2.49
N ARG A 398 -13.50 -11.52 -2.85
CA ARG A 398 -14.51 -12.10 -1.94
C ARG A 398 -14.14 -13.48 -1.33
N PRO A 399 -13.58 -14.45 -2.08
CA PRO A 399 -13.10 -15.71 -1.50
C PRO A 399 -11.73 -15.59 -0.82
N MET A 400 -10.90 -14.61 -1.20
CA MET A 400 -9.54 -14.45 -0.68
C MET A 400 -9.50 -13.85 0.73
N TYR A 401 -10.30 -12.80 0.99
CA TYR A 401 -10.38 -12.16 2.32
C TYR A 401 -11.73 -11.45 2.58
N SER A 402 -12.77 -11.74 1.80
CA SER A 402 -14.12 -11.13 1.87
C SER A 402 -14.18 -9.63 1.56
N SER A 403 -13.60 -8.79 2.43
CA SER A 403 -13.56 -7.33 2.36
C SER A 403 -12.34 -6.82 3.13
N PRO A 404 -11.66 -5.76 2.69
CA PRO A 404 -10.41 -5.30 3.30
C PRO A 404 -10.61 -4.62 4.67
N PRO A 405 -9.55 -4.48 5.50
CA PRO A 405 -9.63 -3.90 6.85
C PRO A 405 -9.90 -2.39 6.83
N THR A 406 -10.60 -1.88 7.85
CA THR A 406 -11.13 -0.49 7.83
C THR A 406 -10.14 0.57 8.30
N TYR A 407 -9.26 0.23 9.25
CA TYR A 407 -8.54 1.23 10.05
C TYR A 407 -7.44 1.97 9.26
N GLY A 408 -6.46 1.25 8.72
CA GLY A 408 -5.43 1.84 7.86
C GLY A 408 -5.95 2.65 6.66
N ALA A 409 -7.02 2.19 6.00
CA ALA A 409 -7.62 2.93 4.87
C ALA A 409 -8.34 4.21 5.32
N ALA A 410 -8.93 4.21 6.52
CA ALA A 410 -9.47 5.43 7.12
C ALA A 410 -8.35 6.43 7.45
N ILE A 411 -7.22 5.99 8.02
CA ILE A 411 -6.05 6.86 8.27
C ILE A 411 -5.60 7.54 6.97
N VAL A 412 -5.36 6.75 5.92
CA VAL A 412 -4.95 7.26 4.60
C VAL A 412 -6.00 8.23 4.05
N SER A 413 -7.29 7.91 4.14
CA SER A 413 -8.37 8.80 3.66
C SER A 413 -8.41 10.12 4.41
N THR A 414 -8.25 10.11 5.74
CA THR A 414 -8.21 11.31 6.59
C THR A 414 -7.04 12.21 6.20
N ILE A 415 -5.85 11.64 5.98
CA ILE A 415 -4.66 12.40 5.55
C ILE A 415 -4.84 12.96 4.13
N LEU A 416 -5.22 12.12 3.16
CA LEU A 416 -5.29 12.52 1.74
C LEU A 416 -6.46 13.45 1.41
N SER A 417 -7.54 13.47 2.21
CA SER A 417 -8.69 14.36 1.99
C SER A 417 -8.60 15.71 2.69
N ASN A 418 -7.74 15.85 3.71
CA ASN A 418 -7.54 17.09 4.45
C ASN A 418 -6.27 17.81 3.96
N PRO A 419 -6.37 18.99 3.32
CA PRO A 419 -5.20 19.69 2.79
C PRO A 419 -4.08 19.94 3.81
N ALA A 420 -4.43 20.29 5.05
CA ALA A 420 -3.44 20.57 6.09
C ALA A 420 -2.67 19.30 6.52
N LEU A 421 -3.36 18.16 6.66
CA LEU A 421 -2.70 16.89 6.93
C LEU A 421 -1.91 16.40 5.71
N TYR A 422 -2.41 16.60 4.50
CA TYR A 422 -1.68 16.24 3.28
C TYR A 422 -0.38 17.03 3.13
N ASP A 423 -0.39 18.33 3.44
CA ASP A 423 0.81 19.16 3.43
C ASP A 423 1.80 18.79 4.54
N GLU A 424 1.32 18.53 5.77
CA GLU A 424 2.16 18.01 6.86
C GLU A 424 2.80 16.66 6.51
N TRP A 425 2.03 15.74 5.91
CA TRP A 425 2.53 14.44 5.47
C TRP A 425 3.64 14.58 4.43
N LYS A 426 3.50 15.46 3.43
CA LYS A 426 4.56 15.71 2.45
C LYS A 426 5.85 16.21 3.10
N VAL A 427 5.76 17.05 4.13
CA VAL A 427 6.94 17.54 4.87
C VAL A 427 7.62 16.39 5.62
N GLU A 428 6.87 15.57 6.37
CA GLU A 428 7.43 14.40 7.07
C GLU A 428 8.01 13.37 6.07
N LEU A 429 7.35 13.16 4.93
CA LEU A 429 7.79 12.26 3.87
C LEU A 429 9.12 12.73 3.24
N LYS A 430 9.23 14.02 2.90
CA LYS A 430 10.47 14.58 2.38
C LYS A 430 11.61 14.47 3.39
N ALA A 431 11.36 14.76 4.67
CA ALA A 431 12.36 14.62 5.72
C ALA A 431 12.87 13.17 5.86
N MET A 432 12.01 12.16 5.66
CA MET A 432 12.44 10.76 5.62
C MET A 432 13.33 10.43 4.42
N ALA A 433 12.99 10.94 3.23
CA ALA A 433 13.80 10.76 2.01
C ALA A 433 15.15 11.48 2.12
N ASP A 434 15.16 12.74 2.57
CA ASP A 434 16.37 13.54 2.78
C ASP A 434 17.34 12.86 3.75
N ARG A 435 16.83 12.24 4.84
CA ARG A 435 17.67 11.48 5.78
C ARG A 435 18.32 10.26 5.12
N ILE A 436 17.59 9.53 4.28
CA ILE A 436 18.12 8.36 3.55
C ILE A 436 19.22 8.79 2.58
N ILE A 437 19.02 9.89 1.86
CA ILE A 437 20.04 10.50 0.98
C ILE A 437 21.28 10.89 1.81
N SER A 438 21.11 11.52 2.97
CA SER A 438 22.22 11.82 3.88
C SER A 438 22.98 10.56 4.33
N MET A 439 22.29 9.46 4.66
CA MET A 439 22.94 8.18 5.01
C MET A 439 23.77 7.61 3.85
N ARG A 440 23.38 7.82 2.59
CA ARG A 440 24.17 7.42 1.41
C ARG A 440 25.48 8.20 1.32
N HIS A 441 25.40 9.53 1.45
CA HIS A 441 26.58 10.40 1.46
C HIS A 441 27.52 10.06 2.62
N GLN A 442 27.01 9.99 3.85
CA GLN A 442 27.82 9.68 5.03
C GLN A 442 28.52 8.31 4.92
N LEU A 443 27.84 7.28 4.40
CA LEU A 443 28.45 5.96 4.18
C LEU A 443 29.53 6.00 3.10
N PHE A 444 29.27 6.67 1.98
CA PHE A 444 30.26 6.84 0.91
C PHE A 444 31.51 7.58 1.40
N ASP A 445 31.34 8.71 2.09
CA ASP A 445 32.44 9.52 2.62
C ASP A 445 33.22 8.74 3.70
N ALA A 446 32.55 7.96 4.55
CA ALA A 446 33.18 7.12 5.56
C ALA A 446 34.03 5.99 4.94
N LEU A 447 33.60 5.40 3.82
CA LEU A 447 34.36 4.40 3.06
C LEU A 447 35.54 5.03 2.31
N LYS A 448 35.33 6.21 1.71
CA LYS A 448 36.35 6.99 1.02
C LYS A 448 37.46 7.45 1.96
N ALA A 449 37.12 7.92 3.15
CA ALA A 449 38.09 8.32 4.19
C ALA A 449 38.96 7.13 4.65
N ARG A 450 38.39 5.93 4.71
CA ARG A 450 39.11 4.67 5.01
C ARG A 450 39.93 4.14 3.83
N LYS A 451 39.84 4.74 2.64
CA LYS A 451 40.43 4.22 1.39
C LYS A 451 40.01 2.77 1.13
N THR A 452 38.76 2.42 1.41
CA THR A 452 38.24 1.06 1.21
C THR A 452 38.41 0.63 -0.25
N PRO A 453 38.98 -0.56 -0.54
CA PRO A 453 39.19 -1.01 -1.90
C PRO A 453 37.90 -1.08 -2.74
N GLY A 454 38.05 -0.85 -4.05
CA GLY A 454 36.95 -0.84 -5.01
C GLY A 454 36.22 0.51 -5.12
N ASP A 455 35.33 0.61 -6.11
CA ASP A 455 34.46 1.78 -6.29
C ASP A 455 33.18 1.65 -5.45
N TRP A 456 32.79 2.75 -4.80
CA TRP A 456 31.62 2.87 -3.93
C TRP A 456 30.63 3.95 -4.39
N THR A 457 30.86 4.61 -5.53
CA THR A 457 29.98 5.68 -6.07
C THR A 457 28.54 5.22 -6.30
N HIS A 458 28.33 3.93 -6.59
CA HIS A 458 27.00 3.32 -6.71
C HIS A 458 26.10 3.52 -5.46
N ILE A 459 26.66 3.72 -4.27
CA ILE A 459 25.90 4.06 -3.04
C ILE A 459 25.15 5.39 -3.20
N LEU A 460 25.76 6.37 -3.90
CA LEU A 460 25.18 7.68 -4.16
C LEU A 460 24.16 7.63 -5.31
N ASN A 461 24.45 6.85 -6.35
CA ASN A 461 23.63 6.77 -7.56
C ASN A 461 22.36 5.92 -7.36
N GLN A 462 22.38 4.98 -6.41
CA GLN A 462 21.21 4.17 -6.05
C GLN A 462 20.21 4.98 -5.21
N ILE A 463 18.92 4.69 -5.38
CA ILE A 463 17.78 5.49 -4.91
C ILE A 463 16.96 4.70 -3.86
N GLY A 464 16.29 5.42 -2.96
CA GLY A 464 15.32 4.87 -2.03
C GLY A 464 15.92 4.06 -0.88
N MET A 465 15.17 3.08 -0.35
CA MET A 465 15.50 2.43 0.93
C MET A 465 16.72 1.51 0.90
N PHE A 466 17.16 1.04 -0.25
CA PHE A 466 18.13 -0.05 -0.35
C PHE A 466 19.36 0.30 -1.19
N THR A 467 20.48 -0.30 -0.82
CA THR A 467 21.73 -0.27 -1.58
C THR A 467 22.17 -1.70 -1.81
N PHE A 468 22.52 -2.04 -3.05
CA PHE A 468 23.23 -3.29 -3.34
C PHE A 468 24.73 -3.01 -3.27
N THR A 469 25.36 -3.45 -2.18
CA THR A 469 26.78 -3.12 -1.88
C THR A 469 27.77 -3.83 -2.80
N GLY A 470 27.37 -4.94 -3.43
CA GLY A 470 28.27 -5.83 -4.16
C GLY A 470 29.17 -6.69 -3.25
N LEU A 471 28.92 -6.73 -1.94
CA LEU A 471 29.58 -7.64 -1.02
C LEU A 471 29.13 -9.08 -1.28
N ASN A 472 30.09 -10.01 -1.25
CA ASN A 472 29.81 -11.43 -1.42
C ASN A 472 29.34 -12.09 -0.10
N LYS A 473 28.81 -13.31 -0.19
CA LYS A 473 28.30 -14.07 0.96
C LYS A 473 29.33 -14.23 2.09
N GLN A 474 30.61 -14.46 1.77
CA GLN A 474 31.68 -14.65 2.77
C GLN A 474 31.95 -13.35 3.54
N GLN A 475 31.96 -12.21 2.84
CA GLN A 475 32.08 -10.88 3.45
C GLN A 475 30.87 -10.57 4.35
N VAL A 476 29.64 -10.88 3.90
CA VAL A 476 28.42 -10.69 4.71
C VAL A 476 28.42 -11.57 5.97
N GLU A 477 28.80 -12.85 5.85
CA GLU A 477 28.91 -13.76 7.00
C GLU A 477 29.97 -13.27 8.01
N TYR A 478 31.10 -12.74 7.53
CA TYR A 478 32.14 -12.16 8.37
C TYR A 478 31.65 -10.90 9.10
N MET A 479 30.98 -9.97 8.41
CA MET A 479 30.39 -8.78 9.04
C MET A 479 29.29 -9.15 10.06
N THR A 480 28.56 -10.23 9.82
CA THR A 480 27.57 -10.75 10.78
C THR A 480 28.27 -11.29 12.05
N LYS A 481 29.36 -12.06 11.89
CA LYS A 481 30.06 -12.72 13.01
C LYS A 481 30.92 -11.78 13.86
N GLU A 482 31.72 -10.91 13.23
CA GLU A 482 32.69 -10.07 13.96
C GLU A 482 32.17 -8.67 14.30
N TYR A 483 31.27 -8.12 13.48
CA TYR A 483 30.78 -6.74 13.62
C TYR A 483 29.32 -6.64 14.06
N HIS A 484 28.64 -7.79 14.21
CA HIS A 484 27.22 -7.87 14.57
C HIS A 484 26.29 -7.13 13.58
N ILE A 485 26.68 -7.04 12.30
CA ILE A 485 25.90 -6.36 11.25
C ILE A 485 25.11 -7.38 10.45
N TYR A 486 23.78 -7.31 10.59
CA TYR A 486 22.83 -8.24 10.00
C TYR A 486 22.24 -7.66 8.71
N MET A 487 22.59 -8.25 7.57
CA MET A 487 22.04 -7.93 6.24
C MET A 487 21.71 -9.20 5.45
N THR A 488 21.13 -9.08 4.26
CA THR A 488 20.85 -10.26 3.42
C THR A 488 22.12 -10.75 2.73
N MET A 489 22.21 -12.07 2.49
CA MET A 489 23.42 -12.75 1.97
C MET A 489 23.81 -12.39 0.53
N ASP A 490 22.96 -11.62 -0.16
CA ASP A 490 23.20 -11.01 -1.47
C ASP A 490 23.86 -9.61 -1.37
N GLY A 491 24.16 -9.13 -0.16
CA GLY A 491 24.80 -7.83 0.07
C GLY A 491 23.85 -6.64 0.01
N ARG A 492 22.52 -6.81 0.04
CA ARG A 492 21.58 -5.70 0.15
C ARG A 492 21.51 -5.16 1.59
N ILE A 493 21.72 -3.85 1.73
CA ILE A 493 21.51 -3.12 3.00
C ILE A 493 20.33 -2.16 2.92
N SER A 494 19.66 -1.96 4.06
CA SER A 494 18.61 -0.97 4.28
C SER A 494 19.23 0.35 4.75
N MET A 495 19.34 1.33 3.84
CA MET A 495 19.80 2.68 4.16
C MET A 495 18.87 3.39 5.16
N ALA A 496 17.58 3.01 5.15
CA ALA A 496 16.59 3.51 6.09
C ALA A 496 16.75 2.95 7.53
N GLY A 497 17.54 1.90 7.71
CA GLY A 497 17.93 1.34 9.02
C GLY A 497 19.22 1.92 9.59
N LEU A 498 20.00 2.67 8.79
CA LEU A 498 21.21 3.35 9.26
C LEU A 498 20.89 4.63 10.04
N SER A 499 21.83 5.04 10.89
CA SER A 499 21.89 6.33 11.55
C SER A 499 23.32 6.90 11.48
N SER A 500 23.51 8.20 11.73
CA SER A 500 24.84 8.82 11.73
C SER A 500 25.78 8.15 12.75
N ARG A 501 25.20 7.57 13.81
CA ARG A 501 25.92 6.78 14.83
C ARG A 501 26.39 5.41 14.33
N THR A 502 25.64 4.72 13.47
CA THR A 502 25.97 3.38 12.98
C THR A 502 26.80 3.37 11.69
N VAL A 503 26.79 4.48 10.93
CA VAL A 503 27.55 4.59 9.67
C VAL A 503 29.06 4.30 9.85
N PRO A 504 29.77 4.83 10.87
CA PRO A 504 31.18 4.51 11.09
C PRO A 504 31.43 3.00 11.25
N GLN A 505 30.68 2.32 12.11
CA GLN A 505 30.77 0.87 12.34
C GLN A 505 30.53 0.08 11.06
N LEU A 506 29.55 0.47 10.23
CA LEU A 506 29.32 -0.17 8.94
C LEU A 506 30.52 0.04 8.01
N ALA A 507 31.06 1.26 7.92
CA ALA A 507 32.20 1.55 7.06
C ALA A 507 33.48 0.79 7.50
N ASP A 508 33.71 0.64 8.81
CA ASP A 508 34.79 -0.20 9.36
C ASP A 508 34.60 -1.68 9.02
N ALA A 509 33.38 -2.20 9.19
CA ALA A 509 33.04 -3.59 8.89
C ALA A 509 33.19 -3.92 7.40
N ILE A 510 32.72 -3.04 6.51
CA ILE A 510 32.88 -3.17 5.05
C ILE A 510 34.36 -3.12 4.68
N HIS A 511 35.12 -2.14 5.21
CA HIS A 511 36.55 -2.00 4.94
C HIS A 511 37.31 -3.28 5.32
N SER A 512 37.10 -3.75 6.55
CA SER A 512 37.73 -4.96 7.08
C SER A 512 37.35 -6.21 6.28
N ALA A 513 36.07 -6.39 5.93
CA ALA A 513 35.61 -7.52 5.12
C ALA A 513 36.24 -7.54 3.73
N VAL A 514 36.31 -6.38 3.06
CA VAL A 514 36.86 -6.27 1.70
C VAL A 514 38.38 -6.48 1.71
N VAL A 515 39.11 -5.90 2.67
CA VAL A 515 40.56 -6.14 2.82
C VAL A 515 40.84 -7.61 3.15
N LYS A 516 40.11 -8.21 4.10
CA LYS A 516 40.34 -9.60 4.54
C LYS A 516 40.03 -10.66 3.46
N PHE A 517 39.04 -10.40 2.62
CA PHE A 517 38.65 -11.29 1.51
C PHE A 517 38.91 -10.65 0.14
N SER A 518 40.01 -9.90 0.04
CA SER A 518 40.57 -9.50 -1.24
C SER A 518 40.99 -10.77 -1.99
N SER A 519 40.49 -10.92 -3.22
CA SER A 519 40.87 -12.00 -4.15
C SER A 519 42.24 -11.74 -4.77
#